data_AF-A0A966NGZ1-F1
#
_entry.id   AF-A0A966NGZ1-F1
#
_cell.length_a   1.000
_cell.length_b   1.000
_cell.length_c   1.000
_cell.angle_alpha   90.00
_cell.angle_beta   90.00
_cell.angle_gamma   90.00
#
_symmetry.space_group_name_H-M   'P 1'
#
loop_
_entity.id
_entity.type
_entity.pdbx_description
1 polymer ?
#
loop_
_entity_poly.entity_id
_entity_poly.type
_entity_poly.pdbx_seq_one_letter_code
_entity_poly.pdbx_strand_id
1 'polypeptide(L)'
;TITFNGLSKNYRSCGYRSGWMVVSGDKAMVADYIEGLNMLSSMRLCANVPGQYAIQTALGGYQSINDLVAADGRLTRQRDLAYKLMSEIPGVSVTKPKAALYLFPKLDPQMYPIKDDQQFIADLLKEEKVLLVQGTGFNWPKPDHFRITFLPHEDTLREAIKRIAHFLERYRMKHATNSVAATPAKV
;
A
#
# COMPACT_ATOMS: atom_id res chain seq x y z
N THR A 1 -8.26 -23.02 -11.14
CA THR A 1 -7.87 -21.79 -10.43
C THR A 1 -6.83 -22.07 -9.37
N ILE A 2 -5.87 -21.18 -9.18
CA ILE A 2 -4.92 -21.23 -8.07
C ILE A 2 -5.20 -20.08 -7.12
N THR A 3 -5.51 -20.40 -5.87
CA THR A 3 -5.83 -19.40 -4.85
C THR A 3 -4.71 -19.33 -3.82
N PHE A 4 -4.24 -18.13 -3.51
CA PHE A 4 -3.19 -17.88 -2.52
C PHE A 4 -3.77 -17.27 -1.25
N ASN A 5 -3.29 -17.70 -0.09
CA ASN A 5 -3.60 -17.07 1.19
C ASN A 5 -2.46 -17.30 2.19
N GLY A 6 -2.50 -16.66 3.36
CA GLY A 6 -1.48 -16.87 4.38
C GLY A 6 -1.69 -16.09 5.66
N LEU A 7 -0.75 -16.28 6.59
CA LEU A 7 -0.84 -15.74 7.95
C LEU A 7 -0.39 -14.28 8.06
N SER A 8 0.19 -13.72 7.00
CA SER A 8 0.94 -12.46 7.10
C SER A 8 0.10 -11.23 7.40
N LYS A 9 -1.16 -11.20 6.96
CA LYS A 9 -2.00 -9.99 7.00
C LYS A 9 -3.13 -10.15 8.01
N ASN A 10 -4.08 -11.04 7.73
CA ASN A 10 -5.23 -11.28 8.62
C ASN A 10 -4.82 -11.69 10.02
N TYR A 11 -3.73 -12.46 10.15
CA TYR A 11 -3.25 -12.97 11.43
C TYR A 11 -2.08 -12.17 12.01
N ARG A 12 -1.59 -11.14 11.30
CA ARG A 12 -0.48 -10.27 11.73
C ARG A 12 0.83 -11.03 12.04
N SER A 13 1.02 -12.20 11.44
CA SER A 13 2.20 -13.06 11.65
C SER A 13 3.14 -13.04 10.44
N CYS A 14 3.44 -11.85 9.91
CA CYS A 14 4.26 -11.73 8.70
C CYS A 14 5.68 -12.28 8.86
N GLY A 15 6.23 -12.31 10.08
CA GLY A 15 7.53 -12.90 10.40
C GLY A 15 7.56 -14.43 10.34
N TYR A 16 6.41 -15.11 10.45
CA TYR A 16 6.33 -16.58 10.43
C TYR A 16 6.45 -17.17 9.02
N ARG A 17 6.41 -16.31 7.98
CA ARG A 17 6.56 -16.68 6.57
C ARG A 17 5.69 -17.86 6.15
N SER A 18 4.46 -17.91 6.66
CA SER A 18 3.52 -19.02 6.44
C SER A 18 2.39 -18.60 5.52
N GLY A 19 2.28 -19.30 4.41
CA GLY A 19 1.27 -19.11 3.38
C GLY A 19 1.08 -20.39 2.58
N TRP A 20 -0.01 -20.46 1.82
CA TRP A 20 -0.39 -21.64 1.08
C TRP A 20 -1.03 -21.26 -0.25
N MET A 21 -1.03 -22.23 -1.16
CA MET A 21 -1.76 -22.18 -2.42
C MET A 21 -2.70 -23.38 -2.51
N VAL A 22 -3.87 -23.18 -3.12
CA VAL A 22 -4.86 -24.24 -3.34
C VAL A 22 -5.19 -24.29 -4.82
N VAL A 23 -4.98 -25.45 -5.44
CA VAL A 23 -5.37 -25.72 -6.83
C VAL A 23 -6.79 -26.28 -6.83
N SER A 24 -7.74 -25.52 -7.35
CA SER A 24 -9.18 -25.85 -7.34
C SER A 24 -9.75 -25.91 -8.76
N GLY A 25 -10.83 -26.68 -8.93
CA GLY A 25 -11.51 -26.94 -10.20
C GLY A 25 -11.16 -28.30 -10.82
N ASP A 26 -11.48 -28.45 -12.11
CA ASP A 26 -11.05 -29.59 -12.90
C ASP A 26 -9.51 -29.57 -13.05
N LYS A 27 -8.88 -30.67 -12.67
CA LYS A 27 -7.43 -30.83 -12.64
C LYS A 27 -6.91 -31.73 -13.75
N ALA A 28 -7.79 -32.35 -14.55
CA ALA A 28 -7.41 -33.32 -15.56
C ALA A 28 -6.44 -32.71 -16.60
N MET A 29 -6.71 -31.48 -17.05
CA MET A 29 -5.87 -30.79 -18.05
C MET A 29 -4.62 -30.10 -17.49
N VAL A 30 -4.36 -30.20 -16.18
CA VAL A 30 -3.23 -29.50 -15.51
C VAL A 30 -2.36 -30.45 -14.69
N ALA A 31 -2.38 -31.74 -15.00
CA ALA A 31 -1.59 -32.76 -14.31
C ALA A 31 -0.09 -32.44 -14.32
N ASP A 32 0.48 -32.19 -15.51
CA ASP A 32 1.90 -31.85 -15.68
C ASP A 32 2.27 -30.56 -14.94
N TYR A 33 1.35 -29.59 -14.88
CA TYR A 33 1.55 -28.36 -14.12
C TYR A 33 1.61 -28.62 -12.61
N ILE A 34 0.76 -29.50 -12.07
CA ILE A 34 0.78 -29.91 -10.67
C ILE A 34 2.07 -30.69 -10.36
N GLU A 35 2.53 -31.54 -11.28
CA GLU A 35 3.82 -32.23 -11.15
C GLU A 35 4.97 -31.23 -11.03
N GLY A 36 5.00 -30.21 -11.90
CA GLY A 36 5.98 -29.12 -11.81
C GLY A 36 5.95 -28.39 -10.46
N LEU A 37 4.75 -28.11 -9.92
CA LEU A 37 4.61 -27.52 -8.58
C LEU A 37 5.16 -28.40 -7.46
N ASN A 38 4.91 -29.72 -7.54
CA ASN A 38 5.43 -30.69 -6.59
C ASN A 38 6.95 -30.78 -6.68
N MET A 39 7.52 -30.83 -7.89
CA MET A 39 8.95 -30.85 -8.12
C MET A 39 9.64 -29.63 -7.50
N LEU A 40 9.16 -28.42 -7.81
CA LEU A 40 9.69 -27.17 -7.25
C LEU A 40 9.54 -27.09 -5.73
N SER A 41 8.47 -27.66 -5.16
CA SER A 41 8.25 -27.68 -3.71
C SER A 41 9.17 -28.67 -3.00
N SER A 42 9.48 -29.81 -3.61
CA SER A 42 10.41 -30.81 -3.09
C SER A 42 11.87 -30.35 -3.18
N MET A 43 12.24 -29.59 -4.22
CA MET A 43 13.60 -29.05 -4.36
C MET A 43 14.02 -28.13 -3.20
N ARG A 44 13.05 -27.46 -2.55
CA ARG A 44 13.29 -26.63 -1.36
C ARG A 44 13.09 -27.39 -0.04
N LEU A 45 12.97 -28.72 -0.08
CA LEU A 45 12.66 -29.63 1.03
C LEU A 45 11.26 -29.40 1.64
N CYS A 46 11.08 -28.30 2.37
CA CYS A 46 9.80 -27.90 2.95
C CYS A 46 9.80 -26.41 3.32
N ALA A 47 8.61 -25.85 3.60
CA ALA A 47 8.51 -24.54 4.25
C ALA A 47 8.85 -24.67 5.75
N ASN A 48 9.14 -23.56 6.42
CA ASN A 48 9.44 -23.56 7.85
C ASN A 48 8.34 -24.28 8.66
N VAL A 49 8.72 -25.33 9.39
CA VAL A 49 7.76 -26.21 10.08
C VAL A 49 7.08 -25.52 11.28
N PRO A 50 7.77 -24.72 12.12
CA PRO A 50 7.11 -24.06 13.25
C PRO A 50 5.94 -23.15 12.84
N GLY A 51 6.07 -22.41 11.73
CA GLY A 51 4.99 -21.55 11.23
C GLY A 51 3.78 -22.32 10.72
N GLN A 52 3.95 -23.55 10.24
CA GLN A 52 2.84 -24.39 9.77
C GLN A 52 1.89 -24.79 10.90
N TYR A 53 2.41 -25.04 12.11
CA TYR A 53 1.57 -25.36 13.27
C TYR A 53 0.59 -24.24 13.65
N ALA A 54 0.92 -22.98 13.33
CA ALA A 54 0.03 -21.85 13.60
C ALA A 54 -1.20 -21.83 12.67
N ILE A 55 -1.17 -22.54 11.53
CA ILE A 55 -2.22 -22.46 10.50
C ILE A 55 -3.55 -23.00 11.04
N GLN A 56 -3.54 -24.15 11.71
CA GLN A 56 -4.78 -24.77 12.23
C GLN A 56 -5.48 -23.84 13.23
N THR A 57 -4.72 -23.30 14.19
CA THR A 57 -5.26 -22.38 15.20
C THR A 57 -5.70 -21.05 14.61
N ALA A 58 -5.00 -20.55 13.58
CA ALA A 58 -5.37 -19.32 12.90
C ALA A 58 -6.70 -19.48 12.14
N LEU A 59 -6.85 -20.56 11.36
CA LEU A 59 -8.06 -20.82 10.58
C LEU A 59 -9.24 -21.29 11.44
N GLY A 60 -8.96 -21.89 12.59
CA GLY A 60 -9.97 -22.33 13.55
C GLY A 60 -10.31 -21.28 14.59
N GLY A 61 -11.43 -21.49 15.29
CA GLY A 61 -11.78 -20.70 16.47
C GLY A 61 -12.05 -19.21 16.20
N TYR A 62 -11.71 -18.37 17.17
CA TYR A 62 -12.04 -16.95 17.19
C TYR A 62 -11.24 -16.13 16.18
N GLN A 63 -11.96 -15.37 15.34
CA GLN A 63 -11.37 -14.56 14.28
C GLN A 63 -11.14 -13.12 14.75
N SER A 64 -10.03 -12.88 15.46
CA SER A 64 -9.69 -11.55 16.04
C SER A 64 -9.47 -10.42 15.03
N ILE A 65 -9.41 -10.72 13.73
CA ILE A 65 -9.39 -9.69 12.69
C ILE A 65 -10.73 -8.94 12.62
N ASN A 66 -11.84 -9.60 12.96
CA ASN A 66 -13.18 -9.02 12.90
C ASN A 66 -13.31 -7.79 13.80
N ASP A 67 -12.75 -7.83 15.01
CA ASP A 67 -12.75 -6.70 15.95
C ASP A 67 -11.99 -5.49 15.41
N LEU A 68 -10.89 -5.75 14.67
CA LEU A 68 -10.05 -4.69 14.13
C LEU A 68 -10.68 -3.99 12.93
N VAL A 69 -11.47 -4.72 12.13
CA VAL A 69 -12.13 -4.22 10.92
C VAL A 69 -13.60 -3.88 11.13
N ALA A 70 -14.13 -4.07 12.34
CA ALA A 70 -15.45 -3.59 12.76
C ALA A 70 -15.56 -2.07 12.54
N ALA A 71 -16.80 -1.54 12.56
CA ALA A 71 -17.06 -0.13 12.27
C ALA A 71 -16.29 0.83 13.20
N ASP A 72 -16.18 0.47 14.47
CA ASP A 72 -15.41 1.15 15.51
C ASP A 72 -14.00 0.57 15.70
N GLY A 73 -13.67 -0.48 14.96
CA GLY A 73 -12.39 -1.18 15.00
C GLY A 73 -11.22 -0.30 14.59
N ARG A 74 -10.04 -0.57 15.18
CA ARG A 74 -8.82 0.24 14.99
C ARG A 74 -8.47 0.45 13.50
N LEU A 75 -8.50 -0.59 12.67
CA LEU A 75 -8.09 -0.47 11.27
C LEU A 75 -9.10 0.37 10.47
N THR A 76 -10.39 0.29 10.81
CA THR A 76 -11.43 1.13 10.23
C THR A 76 -11.23 2.60 10.59
N ARG A 77 -10.98 2.91 11.87
CA ARG A 77 -10.71 4.29 12.31
C ARG A 77 -9.47 4.88 11.65
N GLN A 78 -8.37 4.12 11.61
CA GLN A 78 -7.13 4.57 10.98
C GLN A 78 -7.29 4.78 9.46
N ARG A 79 -8.02 3.87 8.77
CA ARG A 79 -8.36 4.02 7.35
C ARG A 79 -9.14 5.30 7.11
N ASP A 80 -10.19 5.52 7.89
CA ASP A 80 -11.10 6.66 7.71
C ASP A 80 -10.41 7.98 8.04
N LEU A 81 -9.55 7.99 9.05
CA LEU A 81 -8.70 9.12 9.40
C LEU A 81 -7.71 9.44 8.27
N ALA A 82 -6.96 8.45 7.79
CA ALA A 82 -6.01 8.67 6.70
C ALA A 82 -6.71 9.13 5.42
N TYR A 83 -7.84 8.51 5.07
CA TYR A 83 -8.65 8.91 3.93
C TYR A 83 -9.09 10.37 4.04
N LYS A 84 -9.63 10.77 5.20
CA LYS A 84 -10.08 12.15 5.45
C LYS A 84 -8.91 13.13 5.29
N LEU A 85 -7.83 12.95 6.05
CA LEU A 85 -6.71 13.88 6.07
C LEU A 85 -6.03 13.99 4.70
N MET A 86 -5.86 12.88 3.98
CA MET A 86 -5.28 12.93 2.63
C MET A 86 -6.19 13.64 1.62
N SER A 87 -7.51 13.50 1.76
CA SER A 87 -8.49 14.14 0.86
C SER A 87 -8.64 15.64 1.11
N GLU A 88 -8.22 16.14 2.28
CA GLU A 88 -8.22 17.57 2.63
C GLU A 88 -7.01 18.31 2.03
N ILE A 89 -5.98 17.60 1.56
CA ILE A 89 -4.81 18.22 0.95
C ILE A 89 -5.15 18.71 -0.48
N PRO A 90 -4.93 20.00 -0.81
CA PRO A 90 -5.22 20.52 -2.14
C PRO A 90 -4.50 19.72 -3.24
N GLY A 91 -5.18 19.44 -4.35
CA GLY A 91 -4.61 18.68 -5.46
C GLY A 91 -4.34 17.19 -5.17
N VAL A 92 -4.78 16.67 -4.02
CA VAL A 92 -4.76 15.24 -3.72
C VAL A 92 -6.17 14.67 -3.88
N SER A 93 -6.30 13.58 -4.62
CA SER A 93 -7.53 12.80 -4.70
C SER A 93 -7.26 11.36 -4.28
N VAL A 94 -8.17 10.78 -3.48
CA VAL A 94 -8.02 9.42 -2.95
C VAL A 94 -9.33 8.68 -3.08
N THR A 95 -9.28 7.42 -3.52
CA THR A 95 -10.44 6.52 -3.44
C THR A 95 -10.45 5.83 -2.08
N LYS A 96 -11.57 5.88 -1.35
CA LYS A 96 -11.71 5.21 -0.06
C LYS A 96 -11.59 3.68 -0.25
N PRO A 97 -10.58 3.02 0.35
CA PRO A 97 -10.35 1.59 0.12
C PRO A 97 -11.41 0.77 0.88
N LYS A 98 -11.95 -0.24 0.21
CA LYS A 98 -12.91 -1.17 0.83
C LYS A 98 -12.23 -2.28 1.64
N ALA A 99 -10.98 -2.59 1.33
CA ALA A 99 -10.21 -3.67 1.94
C ALA A 99 -8.70 -3.36 1.93
N ALA A 100 -7.90 -4.32 2.40
CA ALA A 100 -6.44 -4.21 2.53
C ALA A 100 -6.01 -3.13 3.53
N LEU A 101 -4.76 -2.66 3.42
CA LEU A 101 -4.06 -1.86 4.44
C LEU A 101 -3.41 -0.59 3.87
N TYR A 102 -3.83 -0.16 2.67
CA TYR A 102 -3.17 0.92 1.93
C TYR A 102 -4.16 1.91 1.32
N LEU A 103 -3.71 3.16 1.16
CA LEU A 103 -4.30 4.13 0.25
C LEU A 103 -3.38 4.29 -0.96
N PHE A 104 -3.96 4.67 -2.09
CA PHE A 104 -3.23 5.00 -3.32
C PHE A 104 -3.63 6.40 -3.83
N PRO A 105 -3.18 7.48 -3.15
CA PRO A 105 -3.50 8.85 -3.56
C PRO A 105 -2.97 9.19 -4.94
N LYS A 106 -3.75 10.02 -5.66
CA LYS A 106 -3.36 10.68 -6.90
C LYS A 106 -3.07 12.16 -6.62
N LEU A 107 -1.97 12.65 -7.15
CA LEU A 107 -1.60 14.05 -7.19
C LEU A 107 -2.04 14.67 -8.51
N ASP A 108 -2.64 15.85 -8.47
CA ASP A 108 -2.98 16.62 -9.66
C ASP A 108 -1.69 17.10 -10.36
N PRO A 109 -1.40 16.64 -11.60
CA PRO A 109 -0.18 17.02 -12.31
C PRO A 109 -0.08 18.53 -12.60
N GLN A 110 -1.20 19.25 -12.60
CA GLN A 110 -1.18 20.71 -12.78
C GLN A 110 -0.67 21.43 -11.52
N MET A 111 -1.04 20.93 -10.34
CA MET A 111 -0.60 21.49 -9.06
C MET A 111 0.78 20.97 -8.65
N TYR A 112 1.07 19.72 -9.00
CA TYR A 112 2.28 18.99 -8.67
C TYR A 112 2.92 18.45 -9.95
N PRO A 113 3.71 19.27 -10.68
CA PRO A 113 4.35 18.88 -11.93
C PRO A 113 5.54 17.92 -11.72
N ILE A 114 5.24 16.72 -11.23
CA ILE A 114 6.22 15.67 -10.93
C ILE A 114 6.62 14.97 -12.23
N LYS A 115 7.93 15.00 -12.54
CA LYS A 115 8.50 14.29 -13.69
C LYS A 115 8.98 12.88 -13.34
N ASP A 116 9.48 12.73 -12.11
CA ASP A 116 10.03 11.50 -11.55
C ASP A 116 9.48 11.36 -10.12
N ASP A 117 8.58 10.41 -9.93
CA ASP A 117 7.94 10.15 -8.63
C ASP A 117 8.88 9.42 -7.66
N GLN A 118 9.90 8.70 -8.14
CA GLN A 118 10.91 8.10 -7.30
C GLN A 118 11.79 9.17 -6.66
N GLN A 119 12.27 10.15 -7.45
CA GLN A 119 13.03 11.28 -6.93
C GLN A 119 12.17 12.12 -5.97
N PHE A 120 10.91 12.38 -6.33
CA PHE A 120 9.96 13.09 -5.46
C PHE A 120 9.79 12.44 -4.08
N ILE A 121 9.61 11.11 -4.03
CA ILE A 121 9.51 10.38 -2.75
C ILE A 121 10.85 10.37 -2.00
N ALA A 122 11.98 10.32 -2.69
CA ALA A 122 13.30 10.42 -2.05
C ALA A 122 13.52 11.78 -1.39
N ASP A 123 13.06 12.86 -2.02
CA ASP A 123 13.14 14.22 -1.47
C ASP A 123 12.21 14.39 -0.26
N LEU A 124 10.97 13.90 -0.37
CA LEU A 124 10.03 13.85 0.76
C LEU A 124 10.64 13.10 1.96
N LEU A 125 11.27 11.95 1.73
CA LEU A 125 11.95 11.19 2.77
C LEU A 125 13.09 11.98 3.41
N LYS A 126 13.92 12.66 2.61
CA LYS A 126 15.07 13.41 3.13
C LYS A 126 14.63 14.61 3.97
N GLU A 127 13.60 15.33 3.54
CA GLU A 127 13.11 16.54 4.21
C GLU A 127 12.24 16.21 5.42
N GLU A 128 11.23 15.35 5.26
CA GLU A 128 10.19 15.13 6.25
C GLU A 128 10.40 13.86 7.11
N LYS A 129 11.36 13.02 6.72
CA LYS A 129 11.62 11.71 7.35
C LYS A 129 10.41 10.76 7.32
N VAL A 130 9.58 10.89 6.29
CA VAL A 130 8.43 10.01 6.02
C VAL A 130 8.73 9.17 4.78
N LEU A 131 8.76 7.84 4.93
CA LEU A 131 8.98 6.92 3.82
C LEU A 131 7.65 6.50 3.19
N LEU A 132 7.51 6.73 1.89
CA LEU A 132 6.39 6.28 1.07
C LEU A 132 6.92 5.45 -0.10
N VAL A 133 6.02 4.89 -0.91
CA VAL A 133 6.39 4.20 -2.15
C VAL A 133 5.74 4.91 -3.32
N GLN A 134 6.52 5.24 -4.33
CA GLN A 134 6.07 5.90 -5.54
C GLN A 134 5.12 5.02 -6.37
N GLY A 135 4.27 5.64 -7.19
CA GLY A 135 3.25 4.97 -7.99
C GLY A 135 3.84 4.10 -9.10
N THR A 136 4.87 4.58 -9.79
CA THR A 136 5.57 3.85 -10.86
C THR A 136 6.17 2.53 -10.37
N GLY A 137 6.50 2.42 -9.08
CA GLY A 137 6.93 1.18 -8.43
C GLY A 137 5.86 0.07 -8.42
N PHE A 138 4.59 0.39 -8.71
CA PHE A 138 3.48 -0.55 -8.90
C PHE A 138 3.16 -0.83 -10.37
N ASN A 139 4.06 -0.48 -11.29
CA ASN A 139 3.81 -0.46 -12.74
C ASN A 139 2.67 0.50 -13.15
N TRP A 140 2.43 1.55 -12.35
CA TRP A 140 1.51 2.61 -12.72
C TRP A 140 2.16 3.51 -13.79
N PRO A 141 1.49 3.83 -14.91
CA PRO A 141 2.14 4.42 -16.09
C PRO A 141 2.50 5.91 -15.95
N LYS A 142 2.06 6.60 -14.89
CA LYS A 142 2.25 8.06 -14.73
C LYS A 142 2.88 8.37 -13.36
N PRO A 143 3.76 9.39 -13.24
CA PRO A 143 4.37 9.76 -11.97
C PRO A 143 3.43 10.64 -11.11
N ASP A 144 2.16 10.25 -11.00
CA ASP A 144 1.10 11.03 -10.35
C ASP A 144 0.43 10.31 -9.17
N HIS A 145 0.99 9.18 -8.72
CA HIS A 145 0.48 8.43 -7.57
C HIS A 145 1.58 8.04 -6.59
N PHE A 146 1.19 7.71 -5.37
CA PHE A 146 2.04 7.03 -4.40
C PHE A 146 1.18 6.15 -3.49
N ARG A 147 1.82 5.26 -2.71
CA ARG A 147 1.15 4.38 -1.76
C ARG A 147 1.53 4.74 -0.32
N ILE A 148 0.53 4.85 0.54
CA ILE A 148 0.67 5.05 1.99
C ILE A 148 -0.04 3.92 2.74
N THR A 149 0.54 3.49 3.88
CA THR A 149 -0.08 2.54 4.81
C THR A 149 -0.77 3.29 5.95
N PHE A 150 -1.95 2.82 6.37
CA PHE A 150 -2.67 3.37 7.52
C PHE A 150 -2.53 2.49 8.79
N LEU A 151 -1.56 1.57 8.80
CA LEU A 151 -1.25 0.76 9.99
C LEU A 151 -0.74 1.54 11.22
N PRO A 152 0.06 2.62 11.09
CA PRO A 152 0.57 3.37 12.24
C PRO A 152 -0.55 3.89 13.15
N HIS A 153 -0.28 4.02 14.45
CA HIS A 153 -1.22 4.60 15.41
C HIS A 153 -1.69 5.99 14.96
N GLU A 154 -2.89 6.38 15.39
CA GLU A 154 -3.54 7.61 14.91
C GLU A 154 -2.65 8.86 15.05
N ASP A 155 -1.92 9.00 16.15
CA ASP A 155 -1.01 10.13 16.37
C ASP A 155 0.15 10.15 15.37
N THR A 156 0.79 9.00 15.16
CA THR A 156 1.86 8.84 14.16
C THR A 156 1.33 9.10 12.75
N LEU A 157 0.12 8.64 12.47
CA LEU A 157 -0.53 8.79 11.16
C LEU A 157 -0.89 10.26 10.89
N ARG A 158 -1.41 10.98 11.88
CA ARG A 158 -1.68 12.43 11.80
C ARG A 158 -0.42 13.20 11.53
N GLU A 159 0.65 12.92 12.28
CA GLU A 159 1.93 13.59 12.12
C GLU A 159 2.53 13.30 10.74
N ALA A 160 2.51 12.04 10.28
CA ALA A 160 3.02 11.68 8.96
C ALA A 160 2.26 12.38 7.83
N ILE A 161 0.92 12.43 7.89
CA ILE A 161 0.11 13.10 6.87
C ILE A 161 0.30 14.62 6.92
N LYS A 162 0.43 15.20 8.12
CA LYS A 162 0.75 16.63 8.28
C LYS A 162 2.08 16.98 7.59
N ARG A 163 3.12 16.17 7.78
CA ARG A 163 4.42 16.36 7.11
C ARG A 163 4.31 16.23 5.58
N ILE A 164 3.54 15.27 5.09
CA ILE A 164 3.25 15.14 3.65
C ILE A 164 2.56 16.41 3.14
N ALA A 165 1.56 16.92 3.85
CA ALA A 165 0.85 18.14 3.49
C ALA A 165 1.79 19.36 3.46
N HIS A 166 2.67 19.50 4.47
CA HIS A 166 3.68 20.56 4.52
C HIS A 166 4.66 20.48 3.33
N PHE A 167 5.14 19.29 3.00
CA PHE A 167 6.02 19.10 1.84
C PHE A 167 5.32 19.44 0.53
N LEU A 168 4.09 18.97 0.34
CA LEU A 168 3.28 19.28 -0.85
C LEU A 168 2.98 20.79 -0.95
N GLU A 169 2.71 21.47 0.16
CA GLU A 169 2.54 22.91 0.18
C GLU A 169 3.80 23.64 -0.31
N ARG A 170 4.97 23.29 0.22
CA ARG A 170 6.26 23.88 -0.22
C ARG A 170 6.54 23.57 -1.69
N TYR A 171 6.26 22.34 -2.14
CA TYR A 171 6.42 21.95 -3.53
C TYR A 171 5.55 22.80 -4.45
N ARG A 172 4.26 22.97 -4.11
CA ARG A 172 3.34 23.84 -4.88
C ARG A 172 3.84 25.28 -4.92
N MET A 173 4.27 25.85 -3.79
CA MET A 173 4.78 27.23 -3.74
C MET A 173 6.00 27.42 -4.65
N LYS A 174 6.93 26.46 -4.67
CA LYS A 174 8.12 26.49 -5.53
C LYS A 174 7.79 26.43 -7.03
N HIS A 175 6.74 25.70 -7.39
CA HIS A 175 6.35 25.52 -8.79
C HIS A 175 5.32 26.54 -9.29
N ALA A 176 4.57 27.20 -8.39
CA ALA A 176 3.65 28.29 -8.73
C ALA A 176 4.37 29.57 -9.19
N THR A 177 5.55 29.87 -8.66
CA THR A 177 6.36 31.03 -9.09
C THR A 177 6.89 30.89 -10.52
N ASN A 178 7.10 29.65 -10.98
CA ASN A 178 7.59 29.38 -12.34
C ASN A 178 6.51 29.54 -13.43
N SER A 179 5.22 29.48 -13.09
CA SER A 179 4.13 29.73 -14.05
C SER A 179 3.87 31.21 -14.32
N VAL A 180 4.26 32.12 -13.42
CA VAL A 180 4.02 33.58 -13.58
C VAL A 180 5.11 34.24 -14.43
N ALA A 181 6.33 33.70 -14.44
CA ALA A 181 7.46 34.23 -15.22
C ALA A 181 7.40 33.95 -16.74
N ALA A 182 6.40 33.21 -17.23
CA ALA A 182 6.31 32.77 -18.63
C ALA A 182 5.37 33.62 -19.53
N THR A 183 4.97 34.83 -19.09
CA THR A 183 4.20 35.75 -19.95
C THR A 183 5.15 36.78 -20.58
N PRO A 184 5.59 36.64 -21.84
CA PRO A 184 6.24 37.75 -22.51
C PRO A 184 5.20 38.82 -22.78
N ALA A 185 5.48 40.05 -22.35
CA ALA A 185 4.72 41.23 -22.72
C ALA A 185 4.69 41.32 -24.25
N LYS A 186 3.50 41.16 -24.84
CA LYS A 186 3.28 41.47 -26.26
C LYS A 186 3.28 42.99 -26.39
N VAL A 187 4.28 43.51 -27.11
CA VAL A 187 4.29 44.81 -27.76
C VAL A 187 3.45 44.72 -29.03
#